data_AF-A0AB39UWX9-F1
#
_entry.id   AF-A0AB39UWX9-F1
#
_cell.length_a   1.000
_cell.length_b   1.000
_cell.length_c   1.000
_cell.angle_alpha   90.00
_cell.angle_beta   90.00
_cell.angle_gamma   90.00
#
_symmetry.space_group_name_H-M   'P 1'
#
loop_
_entity.id
_entity.type
_entity.pdbx_description
1 polymer ?
#
loop_
_entity_poly.entity_id
_entity_poly.type
_entity_poly.pdbx_seq_one_letter_code
_entity_poly.pdbx_strand_id
1 'polypeptide(L)'
;MLTPRQRALLAAREDTYFMNWIARWIPQDGLDERERFVLCRDAFRMTVWTLTLLAVLLPLGRILELVVLVAWPNYLFFGRWAAYARSAQAEPVPVRRQSDS
;
A
#
# COMPACT_ATOMS: atom_id res chain seq x y z
N MET A 1 -17.25 -0.02 3.94
CA MET A 1 -17.68 1.27 3.36
C MET A 1 -16.75 2.37 3.81
N LEU A 2 -16.17 3.12 2.86
CA LEU A 2 -15.36 4.31 3.14
C LEU A 2 -16.26 5.51 3.45
N THR A 3 -15.78 6.44 4.28
CA THR A 3 -16.45 7.74 4.45
C THR A 3 -16.23 8.62 3.20
N PRO A 4 -17.10 9.60 2.93
CA PRO A 4 -16.96 10.50 1.77
C PRO A 4 -15.59 11.17 1.69
N ARG A 5 -15.03 11.54 2.86
CA ARG A 5 -13.68 12.12 2.97
C ARG A 5 -12.57 11.14 2.59
N GLN A 6 -12.69 9.87 2.98
CA GLN A 6 -11.72 8.83 2.63
C GLN A 6 -11.74 8.50 1.15
N ARG A 7 -12.93 8.50 0.54
CA ARG A 7 -13.10 8.29 -0.90
C ARG A 7 -12.48 9.41 -1.72
N ALA A 8 -12.67 10.67 -1.31
CA ALA A 8 -12.02 11.81 -1.95
C ALA A 8 -10.48 11.76 -1.82
N LEU A 9 -9.96 11.34 -0.66
CA LEU A 9 -8.52 11.16 -0.45
C LEU A 9 -7.94 10.00 -1.27
N LEU A 10 -8.71 8.92 -1.46
CA LEU A 10 -8.31 7.80 -2.33
C LEU A 10 -8.23 8.27 -3.78
N ALA A 11 -9.29 8.88 -4.30
CA ALA A 11 -9.34 9.38 -5.67
C ALA A 11 -8.20 10.38 -5.98
N ALA A 12 -7.89 11.27 -5.05
CA ALA A 12 -6.78 12.22 -5.22
C ALA A 12 -5.38 11.58 -5.25
N ARG A 13 -5.24 10.34 -4.80
CA ARG A 13 -3.94 9.66 -4.62
C ARG A 13 -3.76 8.44 -5.50
N GLU A 14 -4.84 7.80 -5.94
CA GLU A 14 -4.84 6.59 -6.76
C GLU A 14 -4.16 6.84 -8.12
N ASP A 15 -4.38 8.00 -8.74
CA ASP A 15 -3.79 8.38 -10.02
C ASP A 15 -2.36 8.96 -9.94
N THR A 16 -1.71 8.88 -8.79
CA THR A 16 -0.33 9.37 -8.67
C THR A 16 0.65 8.40 -9.36
N TYR A 17 1.73 8.94 -9.94
CA TYR A 17 2.80 8.12 -10.51
C TYR A 17 3.30 7.04 -9.53
N PHE A 18 3.40 7.40 -8.25
CA PHE A 18 3.78 6.49 -7.18
C PHE A 18 2.78 5.33 -7.02
N MET A 19 1.48 5.60 -6.92
CA MET A 19 0.48 4.54 -6.79
C MET A 19 0.37 3.68 -8.05
N ASN A 20 0.50 4.27 -9.24
CA ASN A 20 0.60 3.53 -10.50
C ASN A 20 1.82 2.60 -10.55
N TRP A 21 2.96 3.06 -10.01
CA TRP A 21 4.14 2.20 -9.86
C TRP A 21 3.89 1.07 -8.86
N ILE A 22 3.25 1.34 -7.72
CA ILE A 22 2.87 0.31 -6.74
C ILE A 22 1.92 -0.73 -7.33
N ALA A 23 0.96 -0.32 -8.14
CA ALA A 23 -0.01 -1.21 -8.78
C ALA A 23 0.65 -2.27 -9.69
N ARG A 24 1.88 -2.02 -10.18
CA ARG A 24 2.66 -3.03 -10.92
C ARG A 24 3.13 -4.20 -10.05
N TRP A 25 3.31 -3.96 -8.75
CA TRP A 25 3.81 -4.94 -7.80
C TRP A 25 2.70 -5.59 -6.98
N ILE A 26 1.68 -4.81 -6.64
CA ILE A 26 0.53 -5.24 -5.84
C ILE A 26 -0.71 -5.07 -6.72
N PRO A 27 -1.25 -6.17 -7.28
CA PRO A 27 -2.37 -6.08 -8.19
C PRO A 27 -3.62 -5.65 -7.43
N GLN A 28 -4.30 -4.60 -7.91
CA GLN A 28 -5.38 -3.97 -7.16
C GLN A 28 -6.76 -4.54 -7.47
N ASP A 29 -6.89 -5.34 -8.54
CA ASP A 29 -8.18 -5.84 -9.03
C ASP A 29 -8.89 -6.78 -8.03
N GLY A 30 -8.14 -7.37 -7.10
CA GLY A 30 -8.70 -8.22 -6.03
C GLY A 30 -8.94 -7.49 -4.71
N LEU A 31 -8.68 -6.19 -4.63
CA LEU A 31 -8.77 -5.42 -3.39
C LEU A 31 -10.08 -4.60 -3.35
N ASP A 32 -10.81 -4.71 -2.24
CA ASP A 32 -11.99 -3.88 -2.00
C ASP A 32 -11.61 -2.39 -1.88
N GLU A 33 -12.57 -1.48 -2.05
CA GLU A 33 -12.39 -0.03 -1.97
C GLU A 33 -11.67 0.37 -0.66
N ARG A 34 -12.03 -0.30 0.45
CA ARG A 34 -11.40 -0.07 1.76
C ARG A 34 -9.94 -0.52 1.78
N GLU A 35 -9.61 -1.64 1.17
CA GLU A 35 -8.26 -2.19 1.15
C GLU A 35 -7.33 -1.35 0.28
N ARG A 36 -7.83 -0.87 -0.87
CA ARG A 36 -7.12 0.11 -1.71
C ARG A 36 -6.80 1.40 -0.94
N PHE A 37 -7.74 1.89 -0.13
CA PHE A 37 -7.49 3.03 0.75
C PHE A 37 -6.41 2.75 1.81
N VAL A 38 -6.46 1.58 2.46
CA VAL A 38 -5.46 1.20 3.47
C VAL A 38 -4.08 1.04 2.82
N LEU A 39 -3.99 0.36 1.67
CA LEU A 39 -2.77 0.21 0.89
C LEU A 39 -2.18 1.58 0.54
N CYS A 40 -2.99 2.50 -0.01
CA CYS A 40 -2.53 3.84 -0.36
C CYS A 40 -2.03 4.61 0.87
N ARG A 41 -2.80 4.60 1.97
CA ARG A 41 -2.40 5.27 3.21
C ARG A 41 -1.07 4.74 3.73
N ASP A 42 -0.92 3.42 3.81
CA ASP A 42 0.24 2.79 4.42
C ASP A 42 1.47 2.91 3.51
N ALA A 43 1.29 2.83 2.19
CA ALA A 43 2.34 3.11 1.22
C ALA A 43 2.88 4.55 1.34
N PHE A 44 2.00 5.54 1.47
CA PHE A 44 2.42 6.93 1.71
C PHE A 44 3.19 7.09 3.03
N ARG A 45 2.73 6.42 4.11
CA ARG A 45 3.45 6.44 5.40
C ARG A 45 4.84 5.83 5.27
N MET A 46 4.98 4.72 4.55
CA MET A 46 6.26 4.07 4.29
C MET A 46 7.21 4.97 3.49
N THR A 47 6.70 5.69 2.49
CA THR A 47 7.50 6.65 1.71
C THR A 47 7.98 7.80 2.58
N VAL A 48 7.09 8.44 3.36
CA VAL A 48 7.48 9.53 4.27
C VAL A 48 8.53 9.07 5.27
N TRP A 49 8.33 7.89 5.85
CA TRP A 49 9.28 7.29 6.79
C TRP A 49 10.64 7.01 6.14
N THR A 50 10.64 6.42 4.95
CA THR A 50 11.86 6.15 4.17
C THR A 50 12.61 7.45 3.87
N LEU A 51 11.93 8.47 3.36
CA LEU A 51 12.52 9.78 3.07
C LEU A 51 13.09 10.44 4.34
N THR A 52 12.41 10.30 5.47
CA THR A 52 12.87 10.85 6.76
C THR A 52 14.15 10.15 7.21
N LEU A 53 14.20 8.82 7.10
CA LEU A 53 15.42 8.07 7.42
C LEU A 53 16.57 8.40 6.49
N LEU A 54 16.33 8.53 5.18
CA LEU A 54 17.34 8.98 4.23
C LEU A 54 17.88 10.36 4.62
N ALA A 55 17.00 11.30 4.94
CA ALA A 55 17.40 12.67 5.32
C ALA A 55 18.23 12.73 6.61
N VAL A 56 18.02 11.79 7.56
CA VAL A 56 18.73 11.77 8.84
C VAL A 56 20.02 10.93 8.78
N LEU A 57 19.96 9.74 8.18
CA LEU A 57 21.05 8.77 8.24
C LEU A 57 22.11 8.99 7.16
N LEU A 58 21.73 9.52 5.99
CA LEU A 58 22.66 9.79 4.90
C LEU A 58 23.73 10.83 5.29
N PRO A 59 23.38 11.98 5.94
CA PRO A 59 24.38 12.94 6.40
C PRO A 59 25.30 12.40 7.49
N LEU A 60 24.84 11.41 8.27
CA LEU A 60 25.62 10.76 9.32
C LEU A 60 26.56 9.67 8.80
N GLY A 61 26.55 9.38 7.49
CA GLY A 61 27.36 8.32 6.88
C GLY A 61 26.91 6.90 7.27
N ARG A 62 25.70 6.74 7.82
CA ARG A 62 25.16 5.48 8.35
C ARG A 62 24.53 4.64 7.25
N ILE A 63 25.33 4.27 6.25
CA ILE A 63 24.86 3.61 5.02
C ILE A 63 24.31 2.21 5.33
N LEU A 64 24.96 1.42 6.19
CA LEU A 64 24.51 0.07 6.52
C LEU A 64 23.17 0.08 7.25
N GLU A 65 23.02 0.96 8.25
CA GLU A 65 21.77 1.14 8.99
C GLU A 65 20.67 1.64 8.08
N LEU A 66 20.99 2.56 7.16
CA LEU A 66 20.05 3.06 6.15
C LEU A 66 19.57 1.95 5.23
N VAL A 67 20.45 1.07 4.75
CA VAL A 67 20.05 -0.09 3.92
C VAL A 67 19.13 -1.02 4.72
N VAL A 68 19.50 -1.38 5.96
CA VAL A 68 18.69 -2.29 6.78
C VAL A 68 17.34 -1.66 7.11
N LEU A 69 17.32 -0.43 7.59
CA LEU A 69 16.11 0.25 8.02
C LEU A 69 15.24 0.64 6.84
N VAL A 70 15.77 0.97 5.67
CA VAL A 70 14.92 1.27 4.51
C VAL A 70 14.49 -0.01 3.79
N ALA A 71 15.42 -0.89 3.45
CA ALA A 71 15.13 -2.02 2.56
C ALA A 71 14.26 -3.08 3.24
N TRP A 72 14.54 -3.44 4.50
CA TRP A 72 13.83 -4.52 5.16
C TRP A 72 12.33 -4.23 5.37
N PRO A 73 11.93 -3.06 5.90
CA PRO A 73 10.51 -2.73 6.07
C PRO A 73 9.78 -2.54 4.74
N ASN A 74 10.44 -1.98 3.72
CA ASN A 74 9.85 -1.90 2.38
C ASN A 74 9.65 -3.31 1.80
N TYR A 75 10.64 -4.19 1.90
CA TYR A 75 10.53 -5.58 1.43
C TYR A 75 9.38 -6.32 2.11
N LEU A 76 9.28 -6.23 3.44
CA LEU A 76 8.17 -6.84 4.18
C LEU A 76 6.82 -6.25 3.79
N PHE A 77 6.74 -4.92 3.63
CA PHE A 77 5.51 -4.24 3.23
C PHE A 77 5.02 -4.72 1.85
N PHE A 78 5.88 -4.63 0.83
CA PHE A 78 5.53 -5.04 -0.53
C PHE A 78 5.28 -6.54 -0.64
N GLY A 79 6.11 -7.37 0.01
CA GLY A 79 5.95 -8.82 0.00
C GLY A 79 4.63 -9.28 0.62
N ARG A 80 4.26 -8.74 1.78
CA ARG A 80 2.99 -9.10 2.44
C ARG A 80 1.78 -8.62 1.67
N TRP A 81 1.80 -7.39 1.14
CA TRP A 81 0.69 -6.88 0.34
C TRP A 81 0.53 -7.60 -0.99
N ALA A 82 1.63 -7.93 -1.67
CA ALA A 82 1.58 -8.69 -2.91
C ALA A 82 1.04 -10.10 -2.68
N ALA A 83 1.47 -10.77 -1.61
CA ALA A 83 0.94 -12.08 -1.24
C ALA A 83 -0.55 -12.02 -0.92
N TYR A 84 -0.96 -11.03 -0.10
CA TYR A 84 -2.36 -10.82 0.27
C TYR A 84 -3.25 -10.52 -0.93
N ALA A 85 -2.86 -9.59 -1.80
CA ALA A 85 -3.61 -9.23 -2.98
C ALA A 85 -3.78 -10.41 -3.94
N ARG A 86 -2.74 -11.23 -4.13
CA ARG A 86 -2.83 -12.45 -4.94
C ARG A 86 -3.77 -13.49 -4.31
N SER A 87 -3.77 -13.66 -2.99
CA SER A 87 -4.73 -14.55 -2.33
C SER A 87 -6.17 -14.02 -2.44
N ALA A 88 -6.37 -12.71 -2.30
CA ALA A 88 -7.69 -12.09 -2.43
C ALA A 88 -8.25 -12.19 -3.86
N GLN A 89 -7.37 -12.20 -4.88
CA GLN A 89 -7.76 -12.49 -6.26
C GLN A 89 -8.11 -13.96 -6.51
N ALA A 90 -7.46 -14.88 -5.79
CA ALA A 90 -7.64 -16.32 -5.96
C ALA A 90 -8.88 -16.86 -5.24
N GLU A 91 -9.35 -16.19 -4.18
CA GLU A 91 -10.64 -16.51 -3.56
C GLU A 91 -11.77 -16.02 -4.46
N PRO A 92 -12.59 -16.93 -5.05
CA PRO A 92 -13.79 -16.52 -5.74
C PRO A 92 -14.72 -15.91 -4.69
N VAL A 93 -15.01 -14.62 -4.83
CA VAL A 93 -15.99 -13.91 -4.00
C VAL A 93 -17.23 -14.80 -3.87
N PRO A 94 -17.57 -15.34 -2.68
CA PRO A 94 -18.88 -15.92 -2.51
C PRO A 94 -19.85 -14.77 -2.71
N VAL A 95 -20.63 -14.85 -3.80
CA VAL A 95 -21.74 -13.96 -4.09
C VAL A 95 -22.53 -13.81 -2.81
N ARG A 96 -22.33 -12.68 -2.13
CA ARG A 96 -23.08 -12.30 -0.95
C ARG A 96 -24.48 -12.09 -1.48
N ARG A 97 -25.30 -13.14 -1.39
CA ARG A 97 -26.70 -13.12 -1.79
C ARG A 97 -27.28 -11.82 -1.28
N GLN A 98 -27.79 -11.02 -2.22
CA GLN A 98 -28.87 -10.11 -1.94
C GLN A 98 -29.88 -10.90 -1.08
N SER A 99 -29.87 -10.63 0.21
CA SER A 99 -31.01 -10.97 1.06
C SER A 99 -31.85 -9.72 1.01
N ASP A 100 -32.75 -9.70 0.04
CA ASP A 100 -33.95 -8.88 0.07
C ASP A 100 -34.61 -9.06 1.45
N SER A 101 -34.84 -7.95 2.13
CA SER A 101 -35.90 -7.75 3.15
C SER A 101 -35.99 -6.26 3.46
#